data_AF-Q6KHV7-F1
#
_entry.id   AF-Q6KHV7-F1
#
_cell.length_a   1.000
_cell.length_b   1.000
_cell.length_c   1.000
_cell.angle_alpha   90.00
_cell.angle_beta   90.00
_cell.angle_gamma   90.00
#
_symmetry.space_group_name_H-M   'P 1'
#
loop_
_entity.id
_entity.type
_entity.pdbx_description
1 polymer ?
#
loop_
_entity_poly.entity_id
_entity_poly.type
_entity_poly.pdbx_seq_one_letter_code
_entity_poly.pdbx_strand_id
1 'polypeptide(L)'
;MKIKNKYLIGIGTLSTIAILPITVVACGTTTSESAENFKKIDLELEKIISANFKVTNNTKLASEINAANLQTEITKNFNNTINSVNFTYSISTKTAINDEIGTLTLTLTGQIGTDSRTKEITITGFETATQRKAKIKVELEKLNLVKIGAFATTLPSEVKLDNVNTFFEALPEANGVSFKSSLISLENNVDGTLTITIEGSIGKVIETKTFPITGFQKLDQRNQILDNELAKIANLTLKGDFATTLPSEVTADNIRELITTPEPINGVIFRIFWTPQNEEEKNLSDSTGTLKFRIDAFTNENPLIFRDKEFSVSGFRMNSQSLLGEIKKI
;
A
#
# COMPACT_ATOMS: atom_id res chain seq x y z
N MET A 1 19.85 -73.46 -0.15
CA MET A 1 19.84 -73.99 1.24
C MET A 1 18.51 -74.71 1.42
N LYS A 2 18.54 -76.05 1.45
CA LYS A 2 17.37 -76.95 1.52
C LYS A 2 17.08 -77.29 2.97
N ILE A 3 15.87 -77.05 3.46
CA ILE A 3 15.43 -77.56 4.76
C ILE A 3 14.41 -78.68 4.52
N LYS A 4 14.73 -79.82 5.10
CA LYS A 4 14.12 -81.14 4.90
C LYS A 4 12.84 -81.29 5.74
N ASN A 5 11.86 -81.96 5.16
CA ASN A 5 10.73 -82.59 5.85
C ASN A 5 11.21 -83.58 6.93
N LYS A 6 10.61 -83.52 8.12
CA LYS A 6 10.53 -84.65 9.04
C LYS A 6 9.08 -84.81 9.50
N TYR A 7 8.53 -85.98 9.21
CA TYR A 7 7.26 -86.48 9.72
C TYR A 7 7.44 -86.93 11.17
N LEU A 8 6.48 -86.61 12.03
CA LEU A 8 6.31 -87.24 13.33
C LEU A 8 4.90 -87.84 13.39
N ILE A 9 4.84 -89.15 13.53
CA ILE A 9 3.62 -89.93 13.75
C ILE A 9 3.44 -90.04 15.27
N GLY A 10 2.29 -89.58 15.78
CA GLY A 10 1.88 -89.74 17.19
C GLY A 10 0.49 -90.35 17.25
N ILE A 11 0.39 -91.54 17.82
CA ILE A 11 -0.81 -92.36 17.95
C ILE A 11 -1.51 -92.03 19.27
N GLY A 12 -2.79 -91.67 19.19
CA GLY A 12 -3.88 -92.04 20.11
C GLY A 12 -3.82 -91.66 21.60
N THR A 13 -4.79 -90.84 22.03
CA THR A 13 -5.64 -91.15 23.20
C THR A 13 -7.06 -90.65 22.94
N LEU A 14 -8.05 -91.51 23.21
CA LEU A 14 -9.48 -91.22 23.15
C LEU A 14 -9.90 -90.48 24.43
N SER A 15 -10.17 -89.18 24.35
CA SER A 15 -10.88 -88.45 25.39
C SER A 15 -12.36 -88.34 25.02
N THR A 16 -13.20 -88.95 25.85
CA THR A 16 -14.66 -88.84 25.84
C THR A 16 -15.09 -87.37 25.92
N ILE A 17 -15.70 -86.87 24.85
CA ILE A 17 -16.31 -85.54 24.82
C ILE A 17 -17.69 -85.65 25.48
N ALA A 18 -17.84 -85.04 26.66
CA ALA A 18 -19.15 -84.79 27.23
C ALA A 18 -19.88 -83.77 26.35
N ILE A 19 -20.98 -84.17 25.72
CA ILE A 19 -21.86 -83.28 24.98
C ILE A 19 -22.60 -82.42 26.01
N LEU A 20 -22.11 -81.20 26.22
CA LEU A 20 -22.87 -80.18 26.94
C LEU A 20 -24.08 -79.78 26.09
N PRO A 21 -25.27 -79.57 26.70
CA PRO A 21 -26.43 -79.10 25.97
C PRO A 21 -26.10 -77.76 25.31
N ILE A 22 -26.25 -77.72 23.98
CA ILE A 22 -26.24 -76.47 23.22
C ILE A 22 -27.49 -75.71 23.64
N THR A 23 -27.36 -74.82 24.62
CA THR A 23 -28.31 -73.74 24.79
C THR A 23 -28.26 -72.93 23.52
N VAL A 24 -29.31 -73.02 22.71
CA VAL A 24 -29.59 -72.06 21.65
C VAL A 24 -29.82 -70.73 22.35
N VAL A 25 -28.73 -69.99 22.58
CA VAL A 25 -28.81 -68.58 22.94
C VAL A 25 -29.36 -67.92 21.69
N ALA A 26 -30.66 -67.61 21.71
CA ALA A 26 -31.22 -66.66 20.78
C ALA A 26 -30.38 -65.39 20.94
N CYS A 27 -29.50 -65.14 19.98
CA CYS A 27 -28.84 -63.87 19.81
C CYS A 27 -29.93 -62.90 19.37
N GLY A 28 -30.76 -62.47 20.31
CA GLY A 28 -31.62 -61.32 20.13
C GLY A 28 -30.68 -60.18 19.85
N THR A 29 -30.64 -59.74 18.59
CA THR A 29 -29.96 -58.50 18.22
C THR A 29 -30.69 -57.39 18.96
N THR A 30 -30.23 -57.07 20.16
CA THR A 30 -30.57 -55.82 20.82
C THR A 30 -29.98 -54.74 19.94
N THR A 31 -30.79 -54.18 19.04
CA THR A 31 -30.48 -52.88 18.46
C THR A 31 -30.31 -51.93 19.64
N SER A 32 -29.06 -51.62 19.97
CA SER A 32 -28.75 -50.71 21.07
C SER A 32 -29.51 -49.40 20.81
N GLU A 33 -30.12 -48.82 21.83
CA GLU A 33 -30.86 -47.55 21.77
C GLU A 33 -30.14 -46.46 20.95
N SER A 34 -28.80 -46.43 21.01
CA SER A 34 -27.94 -45.54 20.21
C SER A 34 -28.08 -45.72 18.69
N ALA A 35 -28.26 -46.95 18.19
CA ALA A 35 -28.46 -47.24 16.76
C ALA A 35 -29.81 -46.69 16.26
N GLU A 36 -30.86 -46.78 17.08
CA GLU A 36 -32.16 -46.19 16.75
C GLU A 36 -32.10 -44.65 16.80
N ASN A 37 -31.40 -44.09 17.79
CA ASN A 37 -31.15 -42.65 17.88
C ASN A 37 -30.42 -42.13 16.64
N PHE A 38 -29.33 -42.78 16.20
CA PHE A 38 -28.60 -42.35 15.00
C PHE A 38 -29.48 -42.37 13.75
N LYS A 39 -30.23 -43.45 13.51
CA LYS A 39 -31.15 -43.54 12.36
C LYS A 39 -32.18 -42.41 12.38
N LYS A 40 -32.69 -42.07 13.57
CA LYS A 40 -33.63 -40.97 13.75
C LYS A 40 -32.98 -39.61 13.50
N ILE A 41 -31.79 -39.37 14.04
CA ILE A 41 -31.03 -38.13 13.80
C ILE A 41 -30.75 -37.97 12.30
N ASP A 42 -30.28 -39.00 11.61
CA ASP A 42 -29.98 -38.97 10.18
C ASP A 42 -31.23 -38.64 9.36
N LEU A 43 -32.37 -39.28 9.67
CA LEU A 43 -33.64 -39.03 9.00
C LEU A 43 -34.14 -37.59 9.17
N GLU A 44 -33.97 -36.99 10.35
CA GLU A 44 -34.35 -35.59 10.56
C GLU A 44 -33.34 -34.60 9.97
N LEU A 45 -32.04 -34.90 10.00
CA LEU A 45 -31.01 -34.11 9.30
C LEU A 45 -31.25 -34.05 7.79
N GLU A 46 -31.72 -35.14 7.18
CA GLU A 46 -32.01 -35.17 5.74
C GLU A 46 -33.16 -34.25 5.33
N LYS A 47 -34.10 -33.96 6.23
CA LYS A 47 -35.20 -33.03 5.96
C LYS A 47 -34.75 -31.56 5.94
N ILE A 48 -33.64 -31.24 6.60
CA ILE A 48 -33.11 -29.88 6.66
C ILE A 48 -32.18 -29.67 5.46
N ILE A 49 -32.55 -28.74 4.60
CA ILE A 49 -31.87 -28.39 3.35
C ILE A 49 -31.45 -26.91 3.35
N SER A 50 -30.73 -26.46 2.32
CA SER A 50 -30.26 -25.07 2.22
C SER A 50 -31.39 -24.03 2.23
N ALA A 51 -32.53 -24.35 1.63
CA ALA A 51 -33.72 -23.50 1.64
C ALA A 51 -34.31 -23.27 3.06
N ASN A 52 -33.84 -24.03 4.05
CA ASN A 52 -34.20 -23.80 5.44
C ASN A 52 -33.42 -22.66 6.12
N PHE A 53 -32.45 -22.08 5.42
CA PHE A 53 -31.62 -20.98 5.88
C PHE A 53 -31.81 -19.77 4.97
N LYS A 54 -31.77 -18.58 5.56
CA LYS A 54 -31.86 -17.30 4.84
C LYS A 54 -30.77 -16.36 5.33
N VAL A 55 -29.94 -15.89 4.40
CA VAL A 55 -29.01 -14.79 4.63
C VAL A 55 -29.82 -13.49 4.83
N THR A 56 -29.68 -12.86 5.99
CA THR A 56 -30.42 -11.63 6.33
C THR A 56 -29.75 -10.40 5.74
N ASN A 57 -28.42 -10.37 5.69
CA ASN A 57 -27.63 -9.31 5.08
C ASN A 57 -26.93 -9.81 3.81
N ASN A 58 -27.57 -9.61 2.67
CA ASN A 58 -27.03 -10.00 1.37
C ASN A 58 -25.92 -9.05 0.85
N THR A 59 -25.54 -8.02 1.61
CA THR A 59 -24.41 -7.15 1.25
C THR A 59 -23.09 -7.60 1.88
N LYS A 60 -23.09 -8.65 2.68
CA LYS A 60 -21.86 -9.25 3.23
C LYS A 60 -21.30 -10.30 2.29
N LEU A 61 -19.97 -10.41 2.26
CA LEU A 61 -19.30 -11.58 1.73
C LEU A 61 -19.48 -12.75 2.69
N ALA A 62 -19.40 -13.97 2.16
CA ALA A 62 -19.46 -15.15 3.01
C ALA A 62 -18.28 -15.18 4.00
N SER A 63 -17.11 -14.66 3.61
CA SER A 63 -15.90 -14.60 4.47
C SER A 63 -15.99 -13.60 5.62
N GLU A 64 -16.99 -12.71 5.61
CA GLU A 64 -17.26 -11.77 6.70
C GLU A 64 -18.12 -12.41 7.81
N ILE A 65 -18.61 -13.62 7.59
CA ILE A 65 -19.37 -14.39 8.57
C ILE A 65 -18.41 -15.14 9.49
N ASN A 66 -18.62 -14.97 10.78
CA ASN A 66 -17.84 -15.60 11.84
C ASN A 66 -18.76 -16.08 12.97
N ALA A 67 -18.20 -16.77 13.97
CA ALA A 67 -18.99 -17.33 15.06
C ALA A 67 -19.81 -16.28 15.84
N ALA A 68 -19.31 -15.04 15.94
CA ALA A 68 -19.97 -13.97 16.69
C ALA A 68 -21.19 -13.38 15.95
N ASN A 69 -21.18 -13.36 14.62
CA ASN A 69 -22.28 -12.79 13.82
C ASN A 69 -23.15 -13.85 13.10
N LEU A 70 -22.80 -15.13 13.16
CA LEU A 70 -23.50 -16.19 12.44
C LEU A 70 -25.03 -16.20 12.68
N GLN A 71 -25.45 -16.02 13.92
CA GLN A 71 -26.87 -16.09 14.31
C GLN A 71 -27.66 -14.82 13.95
N THR A 72 -26.98 -13.68 13.71
CA THR A 72 -27.63 -12.44 13.28
C THR A 72 -27.70 -12.32 11.76
N GLU A 73 -26.73 -12.89 11.06
CA GLU A 73 -26.60 -12.82 9.60
C GLU A 73 -27.33 -13.96 8.86
N ILE A 74 -27.68 -15.04 9.58
CA ILE A 74 -28.40 -16.18 9.03
C ILE A 74 -29.58 -16.52 9.94
N THR A 75 -30.76 -16.51 9.36
CA THR A 75 -31.98 -16.98 10.01
C THR A 75 -32.32 -18.39 9.52
N LYS A 76 -32.81 -19.22 10.42
CA LYS A 76 -33.35 -20.55 10.09
C LYS A 76 -34.87 -20.56 10.17
N ASN A 77 -35.51 -21.34 9.32
CA ASN A 77 -36.97 -21.47 9.26
C ASN A 77 -37.49 -22.81 9.80
N PHE A 78 -36.75 -23.44 10.71
CA PHE A 78 -37.12 -24.69 11.36
C PHE A 78 -36.89 -24.60 12.87
N ASN A 79 -37.65 -25.41 13.62
CA ASN A 79 -37.58 -25.44 15.08
C ASN A 79 -36.24 -26.02 15.55
N ASN A 80 -35.74 -25.55 16.69
CA ASN A 80 -34.52 -26.09 17.32
C ASN A 80 -34.65 -27.57 17.69
N THR A 81 -35.87 -28.07 17.83
CA THR A 81 -36.16 -29.47 18.14
C THR A 81 -37.24 -30.00 17.21
N ILE A 82 -36.99 -31.11 16.53
CA ILE A 82 -37.98 -31.82 15.70
C ILE A 82 -37.93 -33.29 16.10
N ASN A 83 -39.08 -33.86 16.48
CA ASN A 83 -39.17 -35.26 16.90
C ASN A 83 -38.11 -35.64 17.96
N SER A 84 -37.86 -34.78 18.95
CA SER A 84 -36.82 -34.95 19.99
C SER A 84 -35.36 -34.87 19.53
N VAL A 85 -35.08 -34.56 18.26
CA VAL A 85 -33.73 -34.25 17.78
C VAL A 85 -33.48 -32.76 17.96
N ASN A 86 -32.47 -32.38 18.74
CA ASN A 86 -32.04 -31.00 18.91
C ASN A 86 -31.04 -30.61 17.82
N PHE A 87 -31.20 -29.41 17.24
CA PHE A 87 -30.38 -28.91 16.14
C PHE A 87 -29.59 -27.67 16.52
N THR A 88 -28.31 -27.70 16.21
CA THR A 88 -27.40 -26.56 16.25
C THR A 88 -26.64 -26.45 14.93
N TYR A 89 -26.12 -25.27 14.61
CA TYR A 89 -25.28 -25.10 13.42
C TYR A 89 -24.11 -24.18 13.69
N SER A 90 -22.99 -24.45 13.02
CA SER A 90 -21.78 -23.64 13.04
C SER A 90 -21.25 -23.49 11.62
N ILE A 91 -20.28 -22.59 11.43
CA ILE A 91 -19.51 -22.52 10.18
C ILE A 91 -18.74 -23.83 10.03
N SER A 92 -18.76 -24.43 8.83
CA SER A 92 -17.95 -25.60 8.56
C SER A 92 -16.47 -25.23 8.54
N THR A 93 -15.66 -26.03 9.21
CA THR A 93 -14.19 -25.94 9.13
C THR A 93 -13.60 -26.80 8.02
N LYS A 94 -14.44 -27.62 7.36
CA LYS A 94 -14.00 -28.58 6.32
C LYS A 94 -14.04 -27.96 4.93
N THR A 95 -15.04 -27.13 4.65
CA THR A 95 -15.22 -26.50 3.36
C THR A 95 -14.77 -25.04 3.41
N ALA A 96 -13.93 -24.64 2.46
CA ALA A 96 -13.50 -23.25 2.34
C ALA A 96 -14.69 -22.34 2.02
N ILE A 97 -14.71 -21.16 2.64
CA ILE A 97 -15.67 -20.10 2.34
C ILE A 97 -15.43 -19.61 0.90
N ASN A 98 -16.50 -19.40 0.12
CA ASN A 98 -16.38 -19.03 -1.28
C ASN A 98 -17.11 -17.72 -1.60
N ASP A 99 -16.35 -16.63 -1.63
CA ASP A 99 -16.82 -15.29 -1.98
C ASP A 99 -17.02 -15.09 -3.49
N GLU A 100 -16.45 -15.94 -4.35
CA GLU A 100 -16.62 -15.81 -5.80
C GLU A 100 -18.05 -16.13 -6.23
N ILE A 101 -18.65 -17.13 -5.58
CA ILE A 101 -20.04 -17.56 -5.81
C ILE A 101 -21.00 -17.13 -4.70
N GLY A 102 -20.50 -16.52 -3.61
CA GLY A 102 -21.34 -16.01 -2.52
C GLY A 102 -21.97 -17.12 -1.68
N THR A 103 -21.17 -18.14 -1.32
CA THR A 103 -21.64 -19.33 -0.58
C THR A 103 -20.86 -19.60 0.70
N LEU A 104 -21.57 -20.10 1.71
CA LEU A 104 -21.02 -20.53 3.00
C LEU A 104 -21.52 -21.94 3.30
N THR A 105 -20.63 -22.83 3.74
CA THR A 105 -21.02 -24.16 4.22
C THR A 105 -21.14 -24.15 5.74
N LEU A 106 -22.26 -24.64 6.24
CA LEU A 106 -22.56 -24.84 7.65
C LEU A 106 -22.42 -26.30 8.02
N THR A 107 -21.96 -26.58 9.23
CA THR A 107 -22.10 -27.90 9.86
C THR A 107 -23.37 -27.88 10.71
N LEU A 108 -24.38 -28.63 10.29
CA LEU A 108 -25.61 -28.85 11.04
C LEU A 108 -25.44 -30.09 11.91
N THR A 109 -25.61 -29.95 13.22
CA THR A 109 -25.50 -31.03 14.19
C THR A 109 -26.87 -31.36 14.75
N GLY A 110 -27.29 -32.62 14.59
CA GLY A 110 -28.47 -33.19 15.25
C GLY A 110 -28.06 -34.03 16.45
N GLN A 111 -28.79 -33.93 17.56
CA GLN A 111 -28.45 -34.58 18.81
C GLN A 111 -29.66 -35.14 19.55
N ILE A 112 -29.53 -36.36 20.09
CA ILE A 112 -30.43 -36.98 21.08
C ILE A 112 -29.56 -37.45 22.24
N GLY A 113 -29.71 -36.88 23.44
CA GLY A 113 -28.86 -37.22 24.58
C GLY A 113 -27.38 -36.97 24.27
N THR A 114 -26.54 -38.00 24.34
CA THR A 114 -25.11 -37.95 23.96
C THR A 114 -24.84 -38.35 22.51
N ASP A 115 -25.81 -38.92 21.81
CA ASP A 115 -25.67 -39.35 20.43
C ASP A 115 -25.78 -38.12 19.50
N SER A 116 -24.82 -37.96 18.59
CA SER A 116 -24.80 -36.86 17.62
C SER A 116 -24.39 -37.32 16.22
N ARG A 117 -24.94 -36.63 15.21
CA ARG A 117 -24.54 -36.72 13.80
C ARG A 117 -24.48 -35.33 13.20
N THR A 118 -23.69 -35.20 12.14
CA THR A 118 -23.49 -33.92 11.46
C THR A 118 -23.72 -34.07 9.97
N LYS A 119 -24.30 -33.04 9.35
CA LYS A 119 -24.43 -32.88 7.91
C LYS A 119 -23.88 -31.52 7.50
N GLU A 120 -23.28 -31.44 6.32
CA GLU A 120 -22.89 -30.16 5.73
C GLU A 120 -24.01 -29.60 4.87
N ILE A 121 -24.27 -28.29 5.01
CA ILE A 121 -25.27 -27.58 4.22
C ILE A 121 -24.63 -26.33 3.66
N THR A 122 -24.55 -26.24 2.34
CA THR A 122 -24.12 -25.03 1.64
C THR A 122 -25.31 -24.11 1.43
N ILE A 123 -25.18 -22.89 1.93
CA ILE A 123 -26.16 -21.82 1.75
C ILE A 123 -25.62 -20.79 0.76
N THR A 124 -26.53 -20.14 0.04
CA THR A 124 -26.24 -19.11 -0.97
C THR A 124 -26.94 -17.81 -0.60
N GLY A 125 -26.60 -16.72 -1.29
CA GLY A 125 -27.26 -15.42 -1.12
C GLY A 125 -26.38 -14.34 -0.46
N PHE A 126 -25.11 -14.62 -0.22
CA PHE A 126 -24.12 -13.59 0.10
C PHE A 126 -23.76 -12.78 -1.16
N GLU A 127 -23.26 -11.57 -0.94
CA GLU A 127 -22.66 -10.79 -2.02
C GLU A 127 -21.44 -11.55 -2.57
N THR A 128 -21.24 -11.48 -3.89
CA THR A 128 -20.03 -12.02 -4.51
C THR A 128 -18.92 -10.98 -4.58
N ALA A 129 -17.67 -11.42 -4.59
CA ALA A 129 -16.52 -10.56 -4.82
C ALA A 129 -16.67 -9.75 -6.12
N THR A 130 -17.21 -10.37 -7.17
CA THR A 130 -17.48 -9.71 -8.47
C THR A 130 -18.53 -8.60 -8.35
N GLN A 131 -19.63 -8.84 -7.63
CA GLN A 131 -20.65 -7.82 -7.39
C GLN A 131 -20.07 -6.64 -6.60
N ARG A 132 -19.28 -6.91 -5.56
CA ARG A 132 -18.65 -5.89 -4.74
C ARG A 132 -17.63 -5.07 -5.55
N LYS A 133 -16.79 -5.72 -6.37
CA LYS A 133 -15.89 -5.06 -7.32
C LYS A 133 -16.64 -4.14 -8.28
N ALA A 134 -17.78 -4.60 -8.81
CA ALA A 134 -18.61 -3.78 -9.70
C ALA A 134 -19.15 -2.53 -8.98
N LYS A 135 -19.57 -2.64 -7.72
CA LYS A 135 -19.97 -1.47 -6.89
C LYS A 135 -18.82 -0.49 -6.71
N ILE A 136 -17.63 -0.97 -6.33
CA ILE A 136 -16.46 -0.11 -6.16
C ILE A 136 -16.11 0.61 -7.48
N LYS A 137 -16.13 -0.09 -8.61
CA LYS A 137 -15.91 0.52 -9.93
C LYS A 137 -16.91 1.63 -10.24
N VAL A 138 -18.20 1.39 -9.99
CA VAL A 138 -19.24 2.41 -10.21
C VAL A 138 -18.97 3.67 -9.37
N GLU A 139 -18.56 3.52 -8.11
CA GLU A 139 -18.25 4.69 -7.27
C GLU A 139 -16.93 5.37 -7.68
N LEU A 140 -15.91 4.62 -8.11
CA LEU A 140 -14.69 5.19 -8.71
C LEU A 140 -14.99 5.97 -10.00
N GLU A 141 -15.96 5.53 -10.80
CA GLU A 141 -16.39 6.26 -12.01
C GLU A 141 -17.07 7.59 -11.70
N LYS A 142 -17.74 7.71 -10.55
CA LYS A 142 -18.39 8.95 -10.09
C LYS A 142 -17.42 9.94 -9.47
N LEU A 143 -16.23 9.51 -9.08
CA LEU A 143 -15.26 10.35 -8.38
C LEU A 143 -14.80 11.49 -9.30
N ASN A 144 -14.86 12.72 -8.78
CA ASN A 144 -14.34 13.91 -9.44
C ASN A 144 -13.33 14.59 -8.52
N LEU A 145 -12.08 14.72 -8.97
CA LEU A 145 -11.03 15.33 -8.16
C LEU A 145 -11.09 16.85 -8.24
N VAL A 146 -11.60 17.48 -7.17
CA VAL A 146 -11.64 18.94 -7.06
C VAL A 146 -10.26 19.45 -6.64
N LYS A 147 -9.67 20.32 -7.46
CA LYS A 147 -8.31 20.86 -7.29
C LYS A 147 -8.29 21.99 -6.25
N ILE A 148 -7.42 21.92 -5.25
CA ILE A 148 -7.29 22.94 -4.18
C ILE A 148 -5.84 23.37 -3.87
N GLY A 149 -4.83 22.66 -4.39
CA GLY A 149 -3.42 22.93 -4.07
C GLY A 149 -2.70 23.97 -4.94
N ALA A 150 -1.42 24.17 -4.65
CA ALA A 150 -0.52 25.09 -5.37
C ALA A 150 0.02 24.48 -6.69
N PHE A 151 -0.88 24.17 -7.62
CA PHE A 151 -0.52 23.55 -8.90
C PHE A 151 0.44 24.41 -9.74
N ALA A 152 0.15 25.71 -9.85
CA ALA A 152 0.86 26.62 -10.74
C ALA A 152 2.36 26.81 -10.42
N THR A 153 2.79 26.45 -9.21
CA THR A 153 4.17 26.60 -8.74
C THR A 153 4.89 25.26 -8.54
N THR A 154 4.19 24.14 -8.70
CA THR A 154 4.74 22.81 -8.43
C THR A 154 4.91 22.04 -9.74
N LEU A 155 6.07 21.42 -9.98
CA LEU A 155 6.25 20.50 -11.09
C LEU A 155 5.62 19.14 -10.74
N PRO A 156 5.06 18.41 -11.72
CA PRO A 156 4.60 17.03 -11.50
C PRO A 156 5.62 16.12 -10.80
N SER A 157 6.91 16.20 -11.19
CA SER A 157 7.99 15.39 -10.57
C SER A 157 8.28 15.68 -9.10
N GLU A 158 7.78 16.79 -8.58
CA GLU A 158 7.94 17.19 -7.16
C GLU A 158 6.82 16.64 -6.29
N VAL A 159 5.74 16.15 -6.90
CA VAL A 159 4.63 15.53 -6.17
C VAL A 159 5.05 14.12 -5.74
N LYS A 160 4.87 13.82 -4.46
CA LYS A 160 5.19 12.53 -3.82
C LYS A 160 3.91 11.96 -3.22
N LEU A 161 3.89 10.65 -2.97
CA LEU A 161 2.69 9.98 -2.44
C LEU A 161 2.23 10.61 -1.11
N ASP A 162 3.17 11.05 -0.27
CA ASP A 162 2.87 11.65 1.02
C ASP A 162 2.23 13.04 0.93
N ASN A 163 2.42 13.76 -0.19
CA ASN A 163 1.86 15.11 -0.38
C ASN A 163 0.79 15.19 -1.49
N VAL A 164 0.54 14.10 -2.23
CA VAL A 164 -0.42 14.12 -3.35
C VAL A 164 -1.82 14.54 -2.92
N ASN A 165 -2.24 14.17 -1.71
CA ASN A 165 -3.54 14.50 -1.14
C ASN A 165 -3.69 15.98 -0.77
N THR A 166 -2.62 16.78 -0.78
CA THR A 166 -2.73 18.24 -0.54
C THR A 166 -3.16 19.00 -1.80
N PHE A 167 -3.25 18.31 -2.96
CA PHE A 167 -3.59 18.94 -4.24
C PHE A 167 -5.08 18.89 -4.57
N PHE A 168 -5.86 18.02 -3.92
CA PHE A 168 -7.29 17.88 -4.14
C PHE A 168 -8.05 17.77 -2.82
N GLU A 169 -9.36 18.01 -2.87
CA GLU A 169 -10.23 17.82 -1.71
C GLU A 169 -10.17 16.37 -1.19
N ALA A 170 -10.37 16.21 0.11
CA ALA A 170 -10.41 14.88 0.72
C ALA A 170 -11.42 13.98 -0.01
N LEU A 171 -11.00 12.76 -0.32
CA LEU A 171 -11.84 11.83 -1.07
C LEU A 171 -13.06 11.44 -0.21
N PRO A 172 -14.29 11.68 -0.68
CA PRO A 172 -15.48 11.42 0.12
C PRO A 172 -15.76 9.92 0.20
N GLU A 173 -16.12 9.39 1.38
CA GLU A 173 -16.69 8.05 1.45
C GLU A 173 -18.07 8.03 0.78
N ALA A 174 -18.34 7.01 -0.04
CA ALA A 174 -19.59 6.91 -0.77
C ALA A 174 -20.10 5.47 -0.79
N ASN A 175 -21.34 5.27 -0.33
CA ASN A 175 -22.02 3.96 -0.37
C ASN A 175 -21.21 2.81 0.25
N GLY A 176 -20.47 3.10 1.33
CA GLY A 176 -19.61 2.12 2.01
C GLY A 176 -18.27 1.83 1.31
N VAL A 177 -17.95 2.55 0.22
CA VAL A 177 -16.64 2.54 -0.42
C VAL A 177 -15.77 3.60 0.23
N SER A 178 -14.61 3.18 0.76
CA SER A 178 -13.55 4.09 1.21
C SER A 178 -12.54 4.29 0.07
N PHE A 179 -12.02 5.51 -0.07
CA PHE A 179 -11.05 5.84 -1.11
C PHE A 179 -9.73 6.34 -0.52
N LYS A 180 -8.63 6.04 -1.21
CA LYS A 180 -7.30 6.61 -0.91
C LYS A 180 -6.46 6.73 -2.18
N SER A 181 -5.53 7.67 -2.19
CA SER A 181 -4.44 7.69 -3.17
C SER A 181 -3.51 6.51 -2.93
N SER A 182 -3.22 5.71 -3.96
CA SER A 182 -2.34 4.54 -3.82
C SER A 182 -1.02 4.67 -4.57
N LEU A 183 -0.97 5.40 -5.68
CA LEU A 183 0.23 5.50 -6.51
C LEU A 183 0.26 6.77 -7.37
N ILE A 184 1.47 7.26 -7.64
CA ILE A 184 1.76 8.22 -8.72
C ILE A 184 2.33 7.41 -9.89
N SER A 185 1.63 7.37 -11.02
CA SER A 185 1.95 6.45 -12.11
C SER A 185 2.66 7.10 -13.29
N LEU A 186 2.49 8.42 -13.48
CA LEU A 186 3.15 9.14 -14.56
C LEU A 186 3.26 10.63 -14.21
N GLU A 187 4.48 11.15 -14.26
CA GLU A 187 4.79 12.57 -14.14
C GLU A 187 5.20 13.12 -15.50
N ASN A 188 4.65 14.27 -15.91
CA ASN A 188 4.99 14.92 -17.16
C ASN A 188 5.17 16.42 -16.94
N ASN A 189 6.42 16.81 -16.68
CA ASN A 189 6.82 18.20 -16.47
C ASN A 189 6.67 19.07 -17.73
N VAL A 190 6.68 18.47 -18.93
CA VAL A 190 6.51 19.24 -20.18
C VAL A 190 5.09 19.76 -20.28
N ASP A 191 4.11 18.89 -20.02
CA ASP A 191 2.69 19.24 -20.15
C ASP A 191 2.07 19.78 -18.85
N GLY A 192 2.78 19.67 -17.72
CA GLY A 192 2.23 20.05 -16.41
C GLY A 192 1.10 19.11 -15.99
N THR A 193 1.30 17.80 -16.24
CA THR A 193 0.32 16.76 -15.94
C THR A 193 0.89 15.66 -15.05
N LEU A 194 0.04 15.11 -14.20
CA LEU A 194 0.34 14.03 -13.26
C LEU A 194 -0.81 13.01 -13.32
N THR A 195 -0.50 11.72 -13.46
CA THR A 195 -1.50 10.66 -13.33
C THR A 195 -1.37 10.01 -11.96
N ILE A 196 -2.46 9.96 -11.22
CA ILE A 196 -2.55 9.28 -9.92
C ILE A 196 -3.49 8.09 -9.99
N THR A 197 -3.26 7.09 -9.16
CA THR A 197 -4.18 5.97 -8.97
C THR A 197 -4.93 6.14 -7.66
N ILE A 198 -6.25 6.08 -7.72
CA ILE A 198 -7.13 6.02 -6.55
C ILE A 198 -7.56 4.57 -6.36
N GLU A 199 -7.40 4.09 -5.13
CA GLU A 199 -7.89 2.80 -4.66
C GLU A 199 -9.25 3.01 -3.98
N GLY A 200 -10.27 2.30 -4.44
CA GLY A 200 -11.55 2.17 -3.74
C GLY A 200 -11.64 0.80 -3.07
N SER A 201 -12.19 0.74 -1.87
CA SER A 201 -12.32 -0.52 -1.13
C SER A 201 -13.64 -0.66 -0.38
N ILE A 202 -14.13 -1.91 -0.31
CA ILE A 202 -15.18 -2.35 0.63
C ILE A 202 -14.60 -3.55 1.38
N GLY A 203 -14.19 -3.34 2.62
CA GLY A 203 -13.47 -4.35 3.40
C GLY A 203 -12.13 -4.71 2.76
N LYS A 204 -11.96 -5.99 2.39
CA LYS A 204 -10.73 -6.49 1.74
C LYS A 204 -10.78 -6.47 0.21
N VAL A 205 -11.94 -6.16 -0.39
CA VAL A 205 -12.09 -6.11 -1.84
C VAL A 205 -11.68 -4.72 -2.32
N ILE A 206 -10.79 -4.69 -3.29
CA ILE A 206 -10.15 -3.49 -3.80
C ILE A 206 -10.31 -3.41 -5.32
N GLU A 207 -10.55 -2.21 -5.83
CA GLU A 207 -10.42 -1.84 -7.24
C GLU A 207 -9.70 -0.49 -7.34
N THR A 208 -9.10 -0.22 -8.51
CA THR A 208 -8.32 0.99 -8.74
C THR A 208 -8.73 1.69 -10.02
N LYS A 209 -8.62 3.02 -10.04
CA LYS A 209 -8.78 3.83 -11.25
C LYS A 209 -7.73 4.93 -11.30
N THR A 210 -7.21 5.21 -12.49
CA THR A 210 -6.26 6.30 -12.73
C THR A 210 -6.97 7.60 -13.08
N PHE A 211 -6.48 8.72 -12.54
CA PHE A 211 -7.00 10.05 -12.78
C PHE A 211 -5.89 10.96 -13.31
N PRO A 212 -6.08 11.60 -14.47
CA PRO A 212 -5.18 12.65 -14.93
C PRO A 212 -5.46 13.93 -14.15
N ILE A 213 -4.40 14.53 -13.64
CA ILE A 213 -4.42 15.83 -12.97
C ILE A 213 -3.59 16.79 -13.81
N THR A 214 -4.22 17.88 -14.22
CA THR A 214 -3.62 18.91 -15.07
C THR A 214 -3.43 20.22 -14.32
N GLY A 215 -2.64 21.13 -14.88
CA GLY A 215 -2.50 22.50 -14.36
C GLY A 215 -1.30 22.69 -13.44
N PHE A 216 -0.45 21.66 -13.30
CA PHE A 216 0.86 21.83 -12.67
C PHE A 216 1.74 22.78 -13.50
N GLN A 217 2.77 23.32 -12.87
CA GLN A 217 3.76 24.12 -13.55
C GLN A 217 4.42 23.29 -14.67
N LYS A 218 4.68 23.93 -15.81
CA LYS A 218 5.47 23.33 -16.89
C LYS A 218 6.95 23.63 -16.72
N LEU A 219 7.80 22.74 -17.23
CA LEU A 219 9.26 22.89 -17.21
C LEU A 219 9.70 24.20 -17.88
N ASP A 220 9.16 24.49 -19.07
CA ASP A 220 9.52 25.70 -19.81
C ASP A 220 9.07 26.98 -19.11
N GLN A 221 7.90 26.95 -18.45
CA GLN A 221 7.43 28.08 -17.65
C GLN A 221 8.38 28.34 -16.47
N ARG A 222 8.83 27.27 -15.79
CA ARG A 222 9.80 27.40 -14.70
C ARG A 222 11.14 27.93 -15.20
N ASN A 223 11.65 27.39 -16.31
CA ASN A 223 12.88 27.88 -16.94
C ASN A 223 12.79 29.36 -17.28
N GLN A 224 11.69 29.79 -17.89
CA GLN A 224 11.45 31.19 -18.22
C GLN A 224 11.40 32.09 -16.99
N ILE A 225 10.77 31.65 -15.89
CA ILE A 225 10.78 32.38 -14.62
C ILE A 225 12.22 32.52 -14.11
N LEU A 226 12.98 31.42 -14.06
CA LEU A 226 14.37 31.44 -13.61
C LEU A 226 15.23 32.39 -14.44
N ASP A 227 15.14 32.30 -15.77
CA ASP A 227 15.89 33.16 -16.70
C ASP A 227 15.51 34.64 -16.52
N ASN A 228 14.21 34.95 -16.39
CA ASN A 228 13.73 36.31 -16.19
C ASN A 228 14.18 36.90 -14.85
N GLU A 229 14.09 36.14 -13.76
CA GLU A 229 14.50 36.62 -12.43
C GLU A 229 16.02 36.75 -12.32
N LEU A 230 16.78 35.83 -12.91
CA LEU A 230 18.24 35.90 -12.96
C LEU A 230 18.74 37.07 -13.83
N ALA A 231 18.02 37.41 -14.90
CA ALA A 231 18.33 38.57 -15.73
C ALA A 231 18.19 39.90 -14.97
N LYS A 232 17.29 39.99 -13.97
CA LYS A 232 17.11 41.19 -13.13
C LYS A 232 18.31 41.49 -12.22
N ILE A 233 19.14 40.48 -11.94
CA ILE A 233 20.39 40.68 -11.19
C ILE A 233 21.42 41.27 -12.16
N ALA A 234 21.47 42.60 -12.24
CA ALA A 234 22.41 43.30 -13.10
C ALA A 234 23.82 43.32 -12.49
N ASN A 235 23.91 43.55 -11.18
CA ASN A 235 25.17 43.66 -10.43
C ASN A 235 25.06 42.96 -9.07
N LEU A 236 26.19 42.54 -8.53
CA LEU A 236 26.29 41.99 -7.18
C LEU A 236 26.49 43.11 -6.16
N THR A 237 25.87 42.96 -4.99
CA THR A 237 26.09 43.89 -3.89
C THR A 237 27.33 43.47 -3.12
N LEU A 238 28.35 44.32 -3.18
CA LEU A 238 29.64 44.14 -2.53
C LEU A 238 29.56 44.60 -1.07
N LYS A 239 30.14 43.83 -0.13
CA LYS A 239 30.09 44.08 1.32
C LYS A 239 31.47 44.28 1.95
N GLY A 240 32.48 43.54 1.47
CA GLY A 240 33.83 43.56 2.04
C GLY A 240 34.73 44.67 1.48
N ASP A 241 35.94 44.80 2.05
CA ASP A 241 37.02 45.60 1.47
C ASP A 241 37.81 44.73 0.47
N PHE A 242 37.50 44.94 -0.81
CA PHE A 242 38.15 44.23 -1.90
C PHE A 242 39.61 44.69 -2.06
N ALA A 243 39.92 45.94 -1.73
CA ALA A 243 41.23 46.53 -1.98
C ALA A 243 42.35 45.89 -1.13
N THR A 244 42.00 45.18 -0.06
CA THR A 244 42.97 44.48 0.81
C THR A 244 43.06 42.98 0.55
N THR A 245 42.15 42.41 -0.24
CA THR A 245 42.00 40.97 -0.45
C THR A 245 42.47 40.59 -1.84
N LEU A 246 43.34 39.59 -1.98
CA LEU A 246 43.66 39.03 -3.30
C LEU A 246 42.52 38.12 -3.78
N PRO A 247 42.21 38.10 -5.09
CA PRO A 247 41.27 37.13 -5.64
C PRO A 247 41.58 35.67 -5.26
N SER A 248 42.85 35.28 -5.23
CA SER A 248 43.32 33.94 -4.84
C SER A 248 43.13 33.60 -3.35
N GLU A 249 42.91 34.60 -2.50
CA GLU A 249 42.61 34.43 -1.07
C GLU A 249 41.11 34.18 -0.82
N VAL A 250 40.26 34.32 -1.84
CA VAL A 250 38.83 34.06 -1.74
C VAL A 250 38.57 32.55 -1.70
N THR A 251 37.79 32.12 -0.72
CA THR A 251 37.38 30.74 -0.48
C THR A 251 35.87 30.61 -0.44
N ALA A 252 35.37 29.38 -0.46
CA ALA A 252 33.94 29.11 -0.29
C ALA A 252 33.39 29.60 1.06
N ASP A 253 34.24 29.72 2.09
CA ASP A 253 33.83 30.15 3.42
C ASP A 253 33.76 31.68 3.54
N ASN A 254 34.74 32.40 2.99
CA ASN A 254 34.82 33.87 3.12
C ASN A 254 34.00 34.63 2.06
N ILE A 255 33.57 33.98 0.97
CA ILE A 255 32.80 34.63 -0.11
C ILE A 255 31.54 35.35 0.38
N ARG A 256 30.87 34.81 1.43
CA ARG A 256 29.66 35.40 2.01
C ARG A 256 29.91 36.68 2.80
N GLU A 257 31.16 36.92 3.18
CA GLU A 257 31.58 38.17 3.81
C GLU A 257 31.85 39.27 2.79
N LEU A 258 32.23 38.87 1.57
CA LEU A 258 32.58 39.76 0.47
C LEU A 258 31.37 40.16 -0.37
N ILE A 259 30.44 39.24 -0.63
CA ILE A 259 29.30 39.46 -1.53
C ILE A 259 27.98 39.07 -0.85
N THR A 260 26.98 39.92 -1.01
CA THR A 260 25.62 39.65 -0.54
C THR A 260 24.90 38.78 -1.55
N THR A 261 24.35 37.65 -1.10
CA THR A 261 23.46 36.82 -1.94
C THR A 261 22.20 37.62 -2.25
N PRO A 262 21.75 37.71 -3.52
CA PRO A 262 20.51 38.39 -3.85
C PRO A 262 19.33 37.80 -3.06
N GLU A 263 18.46 38.69 -2.56
CA GLU A 263 17.23 38.28 -1.88
C GLU A 263 16.35 37.46 -2.84
N PRO A 264 15.56 36.48 -2.33
CA PRO A 264 14.64 35.73 -3.17
C PRO A 264 13.62 36.63 -3.88
N ILE A 265 13.35 36.37 -5.16
CA ILE A 265 12.38 37.13 -5.97
C ILE A 265 11.37 36.16 -6.58
N ASN A 266 10.07 36.38 -6.35
CA ASN A 266 8.99 35.56 -6.92
C ASN A 266 9.15 34.05 -6.66
N GLY A 267 9.69 33.67 -5.50
CA GLY A 267 9.94 32.26 -5.15
C GLY A 267 11.19 31.66 -5.79
N VAL A 268 11.97 32.46 -6.55
CA VAL A 268 13.32 32.08 -7.00
C VAL A 268 14.31 32.41 -5.90
N ILE A 269 15.06 31.39 -5.48
CA ILE A 269 16.14 31.47 -4.51
C ILE A 269 17.45 31.52 -5.29
N PHE A 270 18.38 32.35 -4.82
CA PHE A 270 19.71 32.49 -5.40
C PHE A 270 20.75 31.91 -4.47
N ARG A 271 21.79 31.31 -5.04
CA ARG A 271 22.97 30.88 -4.31
C ARG A 271 24.22 31.31 -5.06
N ILE A 272 25.12 31.97 -4.35
CA ILE A 272 26.44 32.32 -4.89
C ILE A 272 27.35 31.11 -4.76
N PHE A 273 28.01 30.77 -5.86
CA PHE A 273 29.08 29.78 -5.94
C PHE A 273 30.38 30.47 -6.32
N TRP A 274 31.42 30.08 -5.60
CA TRP A 274 32.79 30.29 -6.00
C TRP A 274 33.22 29.10 -6.85
N THR A 275 33.69 29.36 -8.07
CA THR A 275 34.29 28.33 -8.91
C THR A 275 35.78 28.26 -8.58
N PRO A 276 36.31 27.11 -8.14
CA PRO A 276 37.73 26.97 -7.89
C PRO A 276 38.53 27.29 -9.15
N GLN A 277 39.43 28.26 -9.03
CA GLN A 277 40.34 28.62 -10.10
C GLN A 277 41.53 27.68 -10.12
N ASN A 278 41.94 27.22 -11.31
CA ASN A 278 43.24 26.60 -11.48
C ASN A 278 44.36 27.64 -11.24
N GLU A 279 45.63 27.21 -11.09
CA GLU A 279 46.73 28.14 -10.78
C GLU A 279 46.94 29.23 -11.84
N GLU A 280 46.67 28.94 -13.12
CA GLU A 280 46.76 29.93 -14.19
C GLU A 280 45.66 31.00 -14.04
N GLU A 281 44.44 30.58 -13.75
CA GLU A 281 43.29 31.45 -13.51
C GLU A 281 43.47 32.31 -12.25
N LYS A 282 44.02 31.75 -11.17
CA LYS A 282 44.34 32.51 -9.95
C LYS A 282 45.36 33.61 -10.23
N ASN A 283 46.46 33.28 -10.91
CA ASN A 283 47.49 34.25 -11.26
C ASN A 283 46.92 35.37 -12.16
N LEU A 284 46.07 35.01 -13.12
CA LEU A 284 45.38 35.98 -13.96
C LEU A 284 44.44 36.88 -13.14
N SER A 285 43.65 36.30 -12.25
CA SER A 285 42.75 37.05 -11.37
C SER A 285 43.51 38.00 -10.44
N ASP A 286 44.59 37.55 -9.80
CA ASP A 286 45.42 38.40 -8.94
C ASP A 286 46.16 39.49 -9.70
N SER A 287 46.52 39.26 -10.97
CA SER A 287 47.13 40.28 -11.81
C SER A 287 46.15 41.39 -12.23
N THR A 288 44.87 41.05 -12.35
CA THR A 288 43.80 41.94 -12.82
C THR A 288 42.93 42.50 -11.70
N GLY A 289 43.07 42.00 -10.47
CA GLY A 289 42.22 42.37 -9.34
C GLY A 289 40.75 42.05 -9.62
N THR A 290 40.48 40.99 -10.37
CA THR A 290 39.13 40.61 -10.83
C THR A 290 38.86 39.14 -10.55
N LEU A 291 37.70 38.84 -9.95
CA LEU A 291 37.25 37.48 -9.66
C LEU A 291 35.90 37.19 -10.33
N LYS A 292 35.73 35.95 -10.82
CA LYS A 292 34.47 35.47 -11.39
C LYS A 292 33.65 34.71 -10.35
N PHE A 293 32.35 34.98 -10.34
CA PHE A 293 31.37 34.33 -9.48
C PHE A 293 30.24 33.77 -10.31
N ARG A 294 29.66 32.66 -9.85
CA ARG A 294 28.45 32.09 -10.45
C ARG A 294 27.29 32.26 -9.48
N ILE A 295 26.14 32.75 -9.96
CA ILE A 295 24.89 32.69 -9.22
C ILE A 295 24.02 31.61 -9.84
N ASP A 296 23.59 30.66 -9.02
CA ASP A 296 22.58 29.68 -9.40
C ASP A 296 21.22 30.14 -8.88
N ALA A 297 20.21 30.06 -9.74
CA ALA A 297 18.81 30.36 -9.47
C ALA A 297 17.98 29.07 -9.49
N PHE A 298 17.12 28.89 -8.49
CA PHE A 298 16.27 27.70 -8.35
C PHE A 298 14.99 28.00 -7.54
N THR A 299 13.96 27.16 -7.67
CA THR A 299 12.64 27.39 -7.03
C THR A 299 12.40 26.60 -5.73
N ASN A 300 13.32 25.71 -5.33
CA ASN A 300 13.26 24.94 -4.09
C ASN A 300 14.65 24.51 -3.62
N GLU A 301 14.77 24.07 -2.36
CA GLU A 301 16.09 23.79 -1.75
C GLU A 301 16.88 22.64 -2.40
N ASN A 302 16.18 21.70 -3.05
CA ASN A 302 16.76 20.57 -3.78
C ASN A 302 16.29 20.57 -5.23
N PRO A 303 16.81 21.48 -6.06
CA PRO A 303 16.28 21.68 -7.40
C PRO A 303 16.69 20.58 -8.35
N LEU A 304 15.70 20.05 -9.06
CA LEU A 304 15.93 19.25 -10.26
C LEU A 304 16.46 20.10 -11.42
N ILE A 305 16.20 21.41 -11.38
CA ILE A 305 16.54 22.37 -12.45
C ILE A 305 17.06 23.65 -11.82
N PHE A 306 18.20 24.12 -12.31
CA PHE A 306 18.73 25.44 -11.99
C PHE A 306 19.15 26.18 -13.27
N ARG A 307 19.33 27.48 -13.12
CA ARG A 307 19.94 28.37 -14.11
C ARG A 307 21.09 29.11 -13.47
N ASP A 308 22.14 29.38 -14.22
CA ASP A 308 23.29 30.08 -13.69
C ASP A 308 23.66 31.30 -14.52
N LYS A 309 24.31 32.26 -13.85
CA LYS A 309 24.83 33.48 -14.46
C LYS A 309 26.17 33.82 -13.83
N GLU A 310 27.16 34.05 -14.69
CA GLU A 310 28.47 34.49 -14.27
C GLU A 310 28.53 36.02 -14.09
N PHE A 311 29.25 36.45 -13.06
CA PHE A 311 29.56 37.83 -12.76
C PHE A 311 31.06 38.00 -12.62
N SER A 312 31.61 39.09 -13.13
CA SER A 312 33.00 39.50 -12.86
C SER A 312 32.99 40.69 -11.93
N VAL A 313 33.68 40.58 -10.80
CA VAL A 313 33.81 41.65 -9.81
C VAL A 313 35.26 42.09 -9.80
N SER A 314 35.49 43.37 -10.04
CA SER A 314 36.80 44.01 -9.98
C SER A 314 36.95 44.83 -8.70
N GLY A 315 38.17 45.33 -8.46
CA GLY A 315 38.51 46.12 -7.29
C GLY A 315 39.21 45.33 -6.18
N PHE A 316 39.54 44.07 -6.44
CA PHE A 316 40.42 43.31 -5.57
C PHE A 316 41.84 43.86 -5.59
N ARG A 317 42.61 43.57 -4.53
CA ARG A 317 44.05 43.85 -4.49
C ARG A 317 44.73 43.18 -5.68
N MET A 318 45.65 43.89 -6.32
CA MET A 318 46.51 43.30 -7.35
C MET A 318 47.88 42.92 -6.80
N ASN A 319 48.49 41.85 -7.32
CA ASN A 319 49.86 41.47 -6.92
C ASN A 319 50.89 42.59 -7.12
N SER A 320 50.72 43.42 -8.17
CA SER A 320 51.56 44.60 -8.41
C SER A 320 51.49 45.65 -7.30
N GLN A 321 50.35 45.76 -6.60
CA GLN A 321 50.16 46.69 -5.49
C GLN A 321 50.81 46.17 -4.20
N SER A 322 50.81 44.86 -4.00
CA SER A 322 51.50 44.21 -2.86
C SER A 322 53.01 44.47 -2.91
N LEU A 323 53.63 44.34 -4.08
CA LEU A 323 55.07 44.54 -4.29
C LEU A 323 55.50 46.00 -4.05
N LEU A 324 54.69 46.97 -4.48
CA LEU A 324 54.97 48.40 -4.27
C LEU A 324 54.89 48.81 -2.80
N GLY A 325 54.03 48.16 -2.01
CA GLY A 325 53.93 48.39 -0.57
C GLY A 325 55.15 47.89 0.20
N GLU A 326 55.77 46.79 -0.23
CA GLU A 326 56.99 46.26 0.37
C GLU A 326 58.23 47.07 -0.04
N ILE A 327 58.33 47.48 -1.31
CA ILE A 327 59.43 48.32 -1.79
C ILE A 327 59.46 49.69 -1.07
N LYS A 328 58.29 50.26 -0.72
CA LYS A 328 58.21 51.52 0.05
C LYS A 328 58.60 51.39 1.53
N LYS A 329 58.69 50.16 2.07
CA LYS A 329 59.11 49.90 3.45
C LYS A 329 60.62 49.68 3.57
N ILE A 330 61.32 49.53 2.45
CA ILE A 330 62.78 49.40 2.34
C ILE A 330 63.36 50.79 2.11
#